data_AF-A0A6F8V2T3-F1
#
_entry.id   AF-A0A6F8V2T3-F1
#
_cell.length_a   1.000
_cell.length_b   1.000
_cell.length_c   1.000
_cell.angle_alpha   90.00
_cell.angle_beta   90.00
_cell.angle_gamma   90.00
#
_symmetry.space_group_name_H-M   'P 1'
#
loop_
_entity.id
_entity.type
_entity.pdbx_description
1 polymer ?
#
loop_
_entity_poly.entity_id
_entity_poly.type
_entity_poly.pdbx_seq_one_letter_code
_entity_poly.pdbx_strand_id
1 'polypeptide(L)'
;MLKIVILVAMLLPASAQAAGYCLPQNGKDRIARDGICPTGYFGSGDCCEAFRADTKRAIPKIEGKACPAGFFKSQAYCVSFH
;
A
#
# COMPACT_ATOMS: atom_id res chain seq x y z
N MET A 1 -31.68 -5.80 30.29
CA MET A 1 -30.32 -5.26 30.08
C MET A 1 -29.47 -6.07 29.06
N LEU A 2 -30.07 -7.03 28.33
CA LEU A 2 -29.42 -7.90 27.34
C LEU A 2 -29.79 -7.52 25.87
N LYS A 3 -30.26 -6.30 25.63
CA LYS A 3 -30.66 -5.83 24.28
C LYS A 3 -29.80 -4.69 23.73
N ILE A 4 -28.97 -4.07 24.57
CA ILE A 4 -28.19 -2.88 24.17
C ILE A 4 -26.81 -3.27 23.62
N VAL A 5 -26.26 -4.43 24.00
CA VAL A 5 -24.91 -4.87 23.58
C VAL A 5 -24.83 -5.25 22.10
N ILE A 6 -25.95 -5.58 21.46
CA ILE A 6 -25.97 -6.10 20.07
C ILE A 6 -25.99 -4.96 19.03
N LEU A 7 -26.42 -3.75 19.41
CA LEU A 7 -26.60 -2.63 18.47
C LEU A 7 -25.31 -1.86 18.13
N VAL A 8 -24.20 -2.12 18.82
CA VAL A 8 -22.93 -1.40 18.58
C VAL A 8 -21.99 -2.16 17.63
N ALA A 9 -22.33 -3.40 17.24
CA ALA A 9 -21.45 -4.26 16.44
C ALA A 9 -21.43 -3.95 14.92
N MET A 10 -22.14 -2.93 14.44
CA MET A 10 -22.27 -2.63 13.00
C MET A 10 -21.74 -1.24 12.60
N LEU A 11 -20.70 -0.75 13.27
CA LEU A 11 -19.91 0.40 12.82
C LEU A 11 -18.45 -0.02 12.55
N LEU A 12 -18.27 -1.15 11.86
CA LEU A 12 -17.02 -1.40 11.15
C LEU A 12 -17.08 -0.51 9.89
N PRO A 13 -16.31 0.59 9.78
CA PRO A 13 -16.17 1.24 8.49
C PRO A 13 -15.57 0.19 7.56
N ALA A 14 -16.37 -0.31 6.62
CA ALA A 14 -15.92 -1.11 5.50
C ALA A 14 -15.14 -0.18 4.54
N SER A 15 -14.05 0.40 5.01
CA SER A 15 -13.02 0.97 4.18
C SER A 15 -11.97 -0.10 3.87
N ALA A 16 -12.42 -1.31 3.54
CA ALA A 16 -11.66 -2.14 2.63
C ALA A 16 -11.93 -1.54 1.25
N GLN A 17 -11.29 -0.39 0.96
CA GLN A 17 -11.17 0.05 -0.42
C GLN A 17 -10.59 -1.16 -1.14
N ALA A 18 -11.33 -1.65 -2.13
CA ALA A 18 -10.77 -2.51 -3.13
C ALA A 18 -9.45 -1.86 -3.51
N ALA A 19 -8.33 -2.48 -3.14
CA ALA A 19 -7.08 -2.24 -3.82
C ALA A 19 -7.35 -2.71 -5.24
N GLY A 20 -7.98 -1.84 -6.05
CA GLY A 20 -8.12 -2.02 -7.48
C GLY A 20 -6.74 -2.41 -7.92
N TYR A 21 -6.62 -3.62 -8.46
CA TYR A 21 -5.34 -4.25 -8.72
C TYR A 21 -4.44 -3.21 -9.39
N CYS A 22 -3.42 -2.74 -8.67
CA CYS A 22 -2.48 -1.79 -9.23
C CYS A 22 -1.56 -2.60 -10.13
N LEU A 23 -2.06 -2.95 -11.32
CA LEU A 23 -1.29 -3.69 -12.29
C LEU A 23 -0.32 -2.74 -12.99
N PRO A 24 0.88 -3.23 -13.37
CA PRO A 24 1.81 -2.45 -14.16
C PRO A 24 1.15 -1.84 -15.39
N GLN A 25 1.48 -0.59 -15.69
CA GLN A 25 0.94 0.14 -16.84
C GLN A 25 2.08 0.79 -17.61
N ASN A 26 2.10 0.62 -18.94
CA ASN A 26 3.16 1.17 -19.81
C ASN A 26 4.58 0.78 -19.36
N GLY A 27 4.75 -0.46 -18.88
CA GLY A 27 6.03 -0.97 -18.35
C GLY A 27 6.44 -0.41 -16.99
N LYS A 28 5.63 0.45 -16.37
CA LYS A 28 5.89 1.01 -15.04
C LYS A 28 5.16 0.20 -13.97
N ASP A 29 5.87 -0.09 -12.89
CA ASP A 29 5.30 -0.76 -11.72
C ASP A 29 4.22 0.11 -11.09
N ARG A 30 3.18 -0.53 -10.56
CA ARG A 30 2.11 0.12 -9.81
C ARG A 30 1.85 -0.69 -8.54
N ILE A 31 1.60 0.01 -7.44
CA ILE A 31 1.32 -0.60 -6.14
C ILE A 31 0.15 0.14 -5.48
N ALA A 32 -0.59 -0.54 -4.60
CA ALA A 32 -1.68 0.10 -3.85
C ALA A 32 -1.14 1.28 -3.03
N ARG A 33 -1.87 2.40 -3.04
CA ARG A 33 -1.50 3.56 -2.23
C ARG A 33 -1.94 3.37 -0.77
N ASP A 34 -0.98 3.47 0.13
CA ASP A 34 -1.17 3.53 1.58
C ASP A 34 -0.44 4.78 2.08
N GLY A 35 -1.19 5.89 2.14
CA GLY A 35 -0.64 7.21 2.47
C GLY A 35 0.32 7.76 1.41
N ILE A 36 1.54 8.08 1.81
CA ILE A 36 2.56 8.69 0.94
C ILE A 36 3.27 7.61 0.13
N CYS A 37 3.32 7.80 -1.20
CA CYS A 37 4.02 6.90 -2.11
C CYS A 37 5.53 6.81 -1.80
N PRO A 38 6.15 5.64 -2.04
CA PRO A 38 7.55 5.45 -1.73
C PRO A 38 8.46 6.21 -2.69
N THR A 39 9.75 6.29 -2.33
CA THR A 39 10.78 6.88 -3.17
C THR A 39 10.78 6.24 -4.56
N GLY A 40 10.73 7.05 -5.62
CA GLY A 40 10.66 6.59 -7.00
C GLY A 40 9.23 6.45 -7.56
N TYR A 41 8.20 6.66 -6.76
CA TYR A 41 6.81 6.58 -7.17
C TYR A 41 6.09 7.91 -6.97
N PHE A 42 5.05 8.15 -7.78
CA PHE A 42 4.14 9.27 -7.64
C PHE A 42 2.70 8.76 -7.49
N GLY A 43 1.84 9.63 -6.99
CA GLY A 43 0.44 9.31 -6.82
C GLY A 43 -0.33 9.31 -8.15
N SER A 44 -0.92 8.16 -8.53
CA SER A 44 -1.88 7.99 -9.63
C SER A 44 -3.17 7.30 -9.15
N GLY A 45 -4.21 8.07 -8.80
CA GLY A 45 -5.48 7.54 -8.27
C GLY A 45 -5.30 6.80 -6.94
N ASP A 46 -5.82 5.58 -6.84
CA ASP A 46 -5.64 4.69 -5.67
C ASP A 46 -4.31 3.92 -5.68
N CYS A 47 -3.44 4.20 -6.66
CA CYS A 47 -2.14 3.56 -6.81
C CYS A 47 -0.99 4.55 -6.64
N CYS A 48 0.17 4.03 -6.29
CA CYS A 48 1.46 4.65 -6.55
C CYS A 48 2.02 4.07 -7.85
N GLU A 49 2.40 4.92 -8.78
CA GLU A 49 2.98 4.54 -10.07
C GLU A 49 4.46 4.94 -10.11
N ALA A 50 5.32 4.06 -10.60
CA ALA A 50 6.74 4.33 -10.74
C ALA A 50 7.01 5.50 -11.70
N PHE A 51 8.02 6.33 -11.42
CA PHE A 51 8.41 7.40 -12.36
C PHE A 51 8.95 6.85 -13.69
N ARG A 52 9.62 5.70 -13.64
CA ARG A 52 10.29 5.05 -14.78
C ARG A 52 10.11 3.53 -14.74
N ALA A 53 10.23 2.86 -15.88
CA ALA A 53 10.13 1.40 -15.97
C ALA A 53 11.21 0.65 -15.17
N ASP A 54 12.38 1.26 -14.97
CA ASP A 54 13.53 0.73 -14.23
C ASP A 54 13.57 1.18 -12.75
N THR A 55 12.47 1.75 -12.26
CA THR A 55 12.34 2.17 -10.85
C THR A 55 12.46 0.95 -9.94
N LYS A 56 13.16 1.13 -8.82
CA LYS A 56 13.32 0.10 -7.79
C LYS A 56 11.95 -0.39 -7.32
N ARG A 57 11.82 -1.72 -7.19
CA ARG A 57 10.55 -2.32 -6.83
C ARG A 57 10.20 -1.96 -5.39
N ALA A 58 8.94 -1.61 -5.17
CA ALA A 58 8.41 -1.37 -3.85
C ALA A 58 7.35 -2.42 -3.50
N ILE A 59 7.31 -2.82 -2.23
CA ILE A 59 6.30 -3.73 -1.69
C ILE A 59 5.69 -3.11 -0.43
N PRO A 60 4.41 -3.38 -0.11
CA PRO A 60 3.82 -2.93 1.15
C PRO A 60 4.62 -3.44 2.34
N LYS A 61 4.86 -2.56 3.31
CA LYS A 61 5.55 -2.92 4.54
C LYS A 61 4.52 -3.48 5.53
N ILE A 62 4.83 -4.63 6.13
CA ILE A 62 4.04 -5.18 7.23
C ILE A 62 4.30 -4.33 8.49
N GLU A 63 3.22 -3.87 9.14
CA GLU A 63 3.31 -3.12 10.39
C GLU A 63 4.00 -3.94 11.50
N GLY A 64 4.79 -3.26 12.33
CA GLY A 64 5.57 -3.91 13.40
C GLY A 64 6.70 -4.84 12.92
N LYS A 65 6.89 -5.03 11.61
CA LYS A 65 8.00 -5.83 11.04
C LYS A 65 9.03 -4.95 10.34
N ALA A 66 10.27 -5.44 10.29
CA ALA A 66 11.33 -4.88 9.46
C ALA A 66 11.10 -5.21 7.98
N CYS A 67 11.71 -4.44 7.08
CA CYS A 67 11.76 -4.81 5.67
C CYS A 67 12.63 -6.07 5.47
N PRO A 68 12.32 -6.90 4.47
CA PRO A 68 13.15 -8.07 4.15
C PRO A 68 14.56 -7.66 3.73
N ALA A 69 15.51 -8.60 3.83
CA ALA A 69 16.88 -8.37 3.37
C ALA A 69 16.88 -7.92 1.89
N GLY A 70 17.71 -6.92 1.57
CA GLY A 70 17.73 -6.32 0.24
C GLY A 70 16.77 -5.14 0.04
N PHE A 71 16.02 -4.75 1.08
CA PHE A 71 15.08 -3.64 1.03
C PHE A 71 15.29 -2.64 2.17
N PHE A 72 14.93 -1.38 1.94
CA PHE A 72 14.88 -0.33 2.96
C PHE A 72 13.47 0.23 3.13
N LYS A 73 13.18 0.76 4.32
CA LYS A 73 11.88 1.38 4.62
C LYS A 73 11.76 2.70 3.87
N SER A 74 10.68 2.85 3.10
CA SER A 74 10.23 4.11 2.50
C SER A 74 8.75 4.26 2.80
N GLN A 75 8.39 5.11 3.78
CA GLN A 75 7.00 5.34 4.19
C GLN A 75 6.33 4.01 4.64
N ALA A 76 5.15 3.68 4.09
CA ALA A 76 4.41 2.44 4.33
C ALA A 76 4.91 1.25 3.46
N TYR A 77 6.11 1.37 2.87
CA TYR A 77 6.64 0.41 1.91
C TYR A 77 8.08 0.01 2.23
N CYS A 78 8.50 -1.07 1.60
CA CYS A 78 9.87 -1.53 1.50
C CYS A 78 10.32 -1.43 0.04
N VAL A 79 11.41 -0.70 -0.22
CA VAL A 79 11.96 -0.48 -1.58
C VAL A 79 13.25 -1.27 -1.74
N SER A 80 13.45 -1.95 -2.87
CA SER A 80 14.66 -2.73 -3.14
C SER A 80 15.90 -1.84 -3.31
N PHE A 81 17.08 -2.34 -2.94
CA PHE A 81 18.34 -1.66 -3.23
C PHE A 81 18.74 -1.75 -4.71
N HIS A 82 18.39 -2.85 -5.37
CA HIS A 82 18.74 -3.17 -6.75
C HIS A 82 17.50 -3.26 -7.64
#